data_AF-A0A2E1H3W6-F1
#
_entry.id   AF-A0A2E1H3W6-F1
#
_cell.length_a   1.000
_cell.length_b   1.000
_cell.length_c   1.000
_cell.angle_alpha   90.00
_cell.angle_beta   90.00
_cell.angle_gamma   90.00
#
_symmetry.space_group_name_H-M   'P 1'
#
loop_
_entity.id
_entity.type
_entity.pdbx_description
1 polymer ?
#
loop_
_entity_poly.entity_id
_entity_poly.type
_entity_poly.pdbx_seq_one_letter_code
_entity_poly.pdbx_strand_id
1 'polypeptide(L)'
;AQSTKEVFIRQQSTLQSDIVGSAWCFEDSSPLDICLDGKKLLGSAARRKNNWILFHGSLVLETPNETPEIAALGFEPNMSACVDALAIALDIDFTASEWTPDEISLGDSIATEKYATEAFLHKR
;
A
#
# COMPACT_ATOMS: atom_id res chain seq x y z
N ALA A 1 -6.45 13.10 -19.90
CA ALA A 1 -5.36 13.40 -18.95
C ALA A 1 -5.86 13.07 -17.55
N GLN A 2 -5.07 12.36 -16.74
CA GLN A 2 -5.47 11.94 -15.38
C GLN A 2 -5.75 13.10 -14.42
N SER A 3 -5.30 14.31 -14.76
CA SER A 3 -5.48 15.55 -14.00
C SER A 3 -6.94 15.98 -13.80
N THR A 4 -7.90 15.38 -14.50
CA THR A 4 -9.34 15.66 -14.33
C THR A 4 -10.08 14.59 -13.52
N LYS A 5 -9.40 13.51 -13.13
CA LYS A 5 -10.02 12.41 -12.39
C LYS A 5 -10.02 12.73 -10.89
N GLU A 6 -11.14 12.44 -10.25
CA GLU A 6 -11.32 12.70 -8.82
C GLU A 6 -10.51 11.71 -7.98
N VAL A 7 -9.75 12.22 -7.01
CA VAL A 7 -9.06 11.43 -5.98
C VAL A 7 -9.73 11.68 -4.64
N PHE A 8 -10.09 10.61 -3.93
CA PHE A 8 -10.82 10.70 -2.67
C PHE A 8 -10.54 9.51 -1.75
N ILE A 9 -10.84 9.65 -0.47
CA ILE A 9 -10.89 8.51 0.48
C ILE A 9 -12.26 7.86 0.35
N ARG A 10 -12.31 6.53 0.20
CA ARG A 10 -13.54 5.76 -0.05
C ARG A 10 -14.69 6.12 0.90
N GLN A 11 -14.39 6.18 2.20
CA GLN A 11 -15.38 6.31 3.27
C GLN A 11 -16.48 5.22 3.15
N GLN A 12 -17.75 5.62 3.15
CA GLN A 12 -18.91 4.72 3.06
C GLN A 12 -19.39 4.48 1.62
N SER A 13 -18.70 5.03 0.61
CA SER A 13 -19.07 4.86 -0.79
C SER A 13 -18.68 3.48 -1.29
N THR A 14 -19.55 2.85 -2.09
CA THR A 14 -19.21 1.65 -2.86
C THR A 14 -18.39 2.05 -4.08
N LEU A 15 -17.31 1.31 -4.36
CA LEU A 15 -16.48 1.55 -5.55
C LEU A 15 -16.97 0.70 -6.72
N GLN A 16 -16.76 1.20 -7.94
CA GLN A 16 -17.00 0.46 -9.18
C GLN A 16 -16.13 -0.80 -9.28
N SER A 17 -14.97 -0.78 -8.62
CA SER A 17 -14.04 -1.91 -8.55
C SER A 17 -14.35 -2.90 -7.43
N ASP A 18 -15.39 -2.67 -6.61
CA ASP A 18 -15.72 -3.58 -5.50
C ASP A 18 -16.39 -4.86 -6.01
N ILE A 19 -15.82 -6.01 -5.66
CA ILE A 19 -16.34 -7.35 -5.96
C ILE A 19 -16.47 -8.12 -4.64
N VAL A 20 -17.72 -8.38 -4.24
CA VAL A 20 -18.04 -9.08 -2.99
C VAL A 20 -17.38 -10.47 -2.96
N GLY A 21 -16.53 -10.71 -1.97
CA GLY A 21 -15.86 -11.99 -1.77
C GLY A 21 -14.68 -12.24 -2.70
N SER A 22 -14.16 -11.20 -3.38
CA SER A 22 -12.91 -11.34 -4.15
C SER A 22 -11.76 -11.75 -3.23
N ALA A 23 -10.87 -12.59 -3.75
CA ALA A 23 -9.61 -12.91 -3.10
C ALA A 23 -8.57 -11.77 -3.25
N TRP A 24 -8.84 -10.79 -4.12
CA TRP A 24 -7.94 -9.67 -4.39
C TRP A 24 -8.27 -8.49 -3.50
N CYS A 25 -7.31 -8.07 -2.68
CA CYS A 25 -7.47 -6.93 -1.77
C CYS A 25 -7.83 -5.62 -2.49
N PHE A 26 -7.51 -5.47 -3.78
CA PHE A 26 -7.86 -4.27 -4.55
C PHE A 26 -9.29 -4.26 -5.10
N GLU A 27 -9.96 -5.41 -5.08
CA GLU A 27 -11.38 -5.55 -5.42
C GLU A 27 -12.26 -5.66 -4.16
N ASP A 28 -11.67 -5.75 -2.97
CA ASP A 28 -12.38 -5.71 -1.68
C ASP A 28 -11.89 -4.50 -0.88
N SER A 29 -12.44 -3.32 -1.19
CA SER A 29 -11.95 -2.06 -0.63
C SER A 29 -12.46 -1.77 0.78
N SER A 30 -11.60 -1.08 1.55
CA SER A 30 -11.82 -0.59 2.90
C SER A 30 -12.20 0.90 2.88
N PRO A 31 -12.98 1.40 3.84
CA PRO A 31 -13.32 2.82 3.97
C PRO A 31 -12.14 3.80 3.99
N LEU A 32 -10.93 3.34 4.30
CA LEU A 32 -9.72 4.17 4.38
C LEU A 32 -8.89 4.17 3.09
N ASP A 33 -9.30 3.41 2.07
CA ASP A 33 -8.54 3.32 0.83
C ASP A 33 -8.65 4.61 0.00
N ILE A 34 -7.56 4.92 -0.71
CA ILE A 34 -7.54 6.03 -1.66
C ILE A 34 -8.06 5.52 -3.00
N CYS A 35 -8.98 6.29 -3.58
CA CYS A 35 -9.71 5.97 -4.78
C CYS A 35 -9.41 6.97 -5.88
N LEU A 36 -9.49 6.54 -7.13
CA LEU A 36 -9.39 7.37 -8.32
C LEU A 36 -10.56 7.03 -9.23
N ASP A 37 -11.40 8.03 -9.53
CA ASP A 37 -12.51 7.90 -10.50
C ASP A 37 -13.47 6.73 -10.16
N GLY A 38 -13.81 6.59 -8.87
CA GLY A 38 -14.72 5.55 -8.40
C GLY A 38 -14.11 4.15 -8.25
N LYS A 39 -12.80 3.98 -8.44
CA LYS A 39 -12.08 2.69 -8.36
C LYS A 39 -10.95 2.77 -7.32
N LYS A 40 -10.60 1.66 -6.67
CA LYS A 40 -9.51 1.62 -5.67
C LYS A 40 -8.15 1.82 -6.34
N LEU A 41 -7.34 2.74 -5.80
CA LEU A 41 -6.01 3.10 -6.32
C LEU A 41 -4.88 2.72 -5.35
N LEU A 42 -5.09 2.94 -4.05
CA LEU A 42 -4.10 2.62 -3.02
C LEU A 42 -4.80 1.98 -1.82
N GLY A 43 -4.26 0.84 -1.42
CA GLY A 43 -4.64 0.16 -0.18
C GLY A 43 -3.51 0.19 0.84
N SER A 44 -3.87 0.02 2.12
CA SER A 44 -2.91 -0.05 3.22
C SER A 44 -3.21 -1.19 4.18
N ALA A 45 -2.18 -1.59 4.93
CA ALA A 45 -2.26 -2.53 6.03
C ALA A 45 -1.40 -2.04 7.19
N ALA A 46 -1.78 -2.44 8.40
CA ALA A 46 -1.10 -2.02 9.62
C ALA A 46 -0.93 -3.17 10.60
N ARG A 47 0.20 -3.20 11.30
CA ARG A 47 0.45 -4.13 12.40
C ARG A 47 0.96 -3.38 13.63
N ARG A 48 0.36 -3.65 14.78
CA ARG A 48 0.80 -3.09 16.07
C ARG A 48 1.43 -4.18 16.93
N LYS A 49 2.61 -3.92 17.50
CA LYS A 49 3.30 -4.83 18.42
C LYS A 49 4.27 -4.06 19.30
N ASN A 50 4.30 -4.35 20.61
CA ASN A 50 5.27 -3.76 21.55
C ASN A 50 5.38 -2.23 21.47
N ASN A 51 4.23 -1.53 21.43
CA ASN A 51 4.11 -0.08 21.24
C ASN A 51 4.60 0.47 19.89
N TRP A 52 4.96 -0.40 18.95
CA TRP A 52 5.29 -0.02 17.57
C TRP A 52 4.10 -0.23 16.64
N ILE A 53 4.02 0.61 15.62
CA ILE A 53 3.09 0.48 14.49
C ILE A 53 3.92 0.38 13.21
N LEU A 54 3.73 -0.70 12.47
CA LEU A 54 4.15 -0.81 11.07
C LEU A 54 2.95 -0.47 10.20
N PHE A 55 3.05 0.59 9.40
CA PHE A 55 2.07 0.94 8.38
C PHE A 55 2.72 0.80 7.01
N HIS A 56 2.07 0.10 6.08
CA HIS A 56 2.54 -0.03 4.71
C HIS A 56 1.35 -0.08 3.76
N GLY A 57 1.59 0.19 2.48
CA GLY A 57 0.57 0.16 1.46
C GLY A 57 1.15 0.00 0.07
N SER A 58 0.27 -0.12 -0.91
CA SER A 58 0.65 -0.27 -2.31
C SER A 58 -0.16 0.72 -3.16
N LEU A 59 0.57 1.52 -3.94
CA LEU A 59 0.01 2.41 -4.96
C LEU A 59 0.09 1.70 -6.30
N VAL A 60 -1.04 1.52 -6.98
CA VAL A 60 -1.05 0.87 -8.30
C VAL A 60 -0.54 1.86 -9.34
N LEU A 61 0.58 1.55 -10.00
CA LEU A 61 1.14 2.40 -11.06
C LEU A 61 0.55 2.07 -12.42
N GLU A 62 0.42 0.78 -12.73
CA GLU A 62 -0.16 0.25 -13.97
C GLU A 62 -1.27 -0.75 -13.63
N THR A 63 -2.30 -0.81 -14.46
CA THR A 63 -3.44 -1.70 -14.24
C THR A 63 -2.99 -3.17 -14.38
N PRO A 64 -3.15 -4.01 -13.34
CA PRO A 64 -2.81 -5.43 -13.42
C PRO A 64 -3.76 -6.18 -14.37
N ASN A 65 -3.27 -7.24 -15.00
CA ASN A 65 -4.08 -8.08 -15.88
C ASN A 65 -5.14 -8.88 -15.11
N GLU A 66 -4.83 -9.23 -13.86
CA GLU A 66 -5.66 -10.07 -12.99
C GLU A 66 -6.87 -9.30 -12.43
N THR A 67 -6.75 -7.97 -12.32
CA THR A 67 -7.77 -7.09 -11.73
C THR A 67 -7.96 -5.84 -12.60
N PRO A 68 -8.39 -6.00 -13.88
CA PRO A 68 -8.38 -4.92 -14.87
C PRO A 68 -9.34 -3.76 -14.53
N GLU A 69 -10.26 -3.97 -13.59
CA GLU A 69 -11.25 -2.98 -13.20
C GLU A 69 -10.81 -2.05 -12.06
N ILE A 70 -9.61 -2.25 -11.48
CA ILE A 70 -9.08 -1.35 -10.44
C ILE A 70 -8.46 -0.09 -11.06
N ALA A 71 -8.20 0.93 -10.25
CA ALA A 71 -7.52 2.12 -10.71
C ALA A 71 -6.00 1.92 -10.80
N ALA A 72 -5.35 2.71 -11.65
CA ALA A 72 -3.91 2.83 -11.71
C ALA A 72 -3.52 4.30 -11.84
N LEU A 73 -2.35 4.66 -11.33
CA LEU A 73 -1.81 6.03 -11.39
C LEU A 73 -1.41 6.42 -12.80
N GLY A 74 -0.97 5.48 -13.64
CA GLY A 74 -0.62 5.69 -15.04
C GLY A 74 0.67 6.48 -15.29
N PHE A 75 1.40 6.83 -14.24
CA PHE A 75 2.69 7.53 -14.32
C PHE A 75 3.52 7.27 -13.06
N GLU A 76 4.82 7.51 -13.17
CA GLU A 76 5.74 7.44 -12.03
C GLU A 76 5.51 8.63 -11.08
N PRO A 77 5.21 8.39 -9.79
CA PRO A 77 4.98 9.46 -8.84
C PRO A 77 6.26 10.24 -8.56
N ASN A 78 6.12 11.55 -8.31
CA ASN A 78 7.24 12.35 -7.80
C ASN A 78 7.49 11.97 -6.34
N MET A 79 8.54 11.18 -6.11
CA MET A 79 8.86 10.66 -4.79
C MET A 79 9.16 11.77 -3.76
N SER A 80 9.80 12.87 -4.18
CA SER A 80 10.06 14.02 -3.29
C SER A 80 8.74 14.62 -2.80
N ALA A 81 7.78 14.82 -3.70
CA ALA A 81 6.47 15.35 -3.34
C ALA A 81 5.69 14.38 -2.43
N CYS A 82 5.84 13.07 -2.63
CA CYS A 82 5.26 12.06 -1.74
C CYS A 82 5.86 12.12 -0.33
N VAL A 83 7.19 12.25 -0.21
CA VAL A 83 7.88 12.40 1.07
C VAL A 83 7.43 13.69 1.78
N ASP A 84 7.38 14.81 1.06
CA ASP A 84 6.93 16.10 1.61
C ASP A 84 5.48 16.02 2.12
N ALA A 85 4.59 15.38 1.36
CA ALA A 85 3.20 15.20 1.75
C ALA A 85 3.07 14.32 3.01
N LEU A 86 3.87 13.25 3.12
CA LEU A 86 3.89 12.39 4.31
C LEU A 86 4.48 13.13 5.52
N ALA A 87 5.55 13.90 5.33
CA ALA A 87 6.17 14.71 6.38
C ALA A 87 5.16 15.67 7.00
N ILE A 88 4.43 16.40 6.15
CA ILE A 88 3.37 17.33 6.56
C ILE A 88 2.23 16.58 7.28
N ALA A 89 1.76 15.46 6.71
CA ALA A 89 0.62 14.74 7.25
C ALA A 89 0.90 14.08 8.61
N LEU A 90 2.15 13.64 8.83
CA LEU A 90 2.56 12.96 10.06
C LEU A 90 3.22 13.89 11.08
N ASP A 91 3.51 15.14 10.70
CA ASP A 91 4.32 16.08 11.48
C ASP A 91 5.69 15.49 11.85
N ILE A 92 6.37 14.93 10.84
CA ILE A 92 7.67 14.25 10.96
C ILE A 92 8.64 14.84 9.95
N ASP A 93 9.87 15.13 10.40
CA ASP A 93 10.99 15.47 9.52
C ASP A 93 11.72 14.20 9.09
N PHE A 94 11.61 13.83 7.80
CA PHE A 94 12.27 12.65 7.25
C PHE A 94 13.68 12.99 6.79
N THR A 95 14.67 12.29 7.32
CA THR A 95 16.07 12.38 6.87
C THR A 95 16.46 11.10 6.14
N ALA A 96 17.11 11.23 4.98
CA ALA A 96 17.69 10.09 4.29
C ALA A 96 18.74 9.40 5.19
N SER A 97 18.64 8.08 5.30
CA SER A 97 19.57 7.23 6.05
C SER A 97 19.78 5.91 5.33
N GLU A 98 20.90 5.26 5.63
CA GLU A 98 21.19 3.90 5.18
C GLU A 98 20.77 2.88 6.24
N TRP A 99 20.48 1.65 5.81
CA TRP A 99 20.27 0.54 6.72
C TRP A 99 21.55 0.23 7.50
N THR A 100 21.41 0.02 8.80
CA THR A 100 22.52 -0.43 9.65
C THR A 100 22.85 -1.90 9.37
N PRO A 101 24.09 -2.36 9.65
CA PRO A 101 24.45 -3.77 9.50
C PRO A 101 23.55 -4.71 10.32
N ASP A 102 23.12 -4.29 11.50
CA ASP A 102 22.23 -5.07 12.36
C ASP A 102 20.82 -5.20 11.76
N GLU A 103 20.28 -4.14 11.15
CA GLU A 103 18.99 -4.19 10.45
C GLU A 103 19.04 -5.11 9.23
N ILE A 104 20.12 -5.03 8.44
CA ILE A 104 20.32 -5.91 7.28
C ILE A 104 20.40 -7.37 7.77
N SER A 105 21.26 -7.66 8.76
CA SER A 105 21.42 -9.01 9.29
C SER A 105 20.12 -9.55 9.89
N LEU A 106 19.33 -8.71 10.57
CA LEU A 106 18.03 -9.10 11.11
C LEU A 106 17.01 -9.35 9.98
N GLY A 107 17.02 -8.52 8.94
CA GLY A 107 16.21 -8.69 7.74
C GLY A 107 16.47 -10.03 7.06
N ASP A 108 17.75 -10.38 6.87
CA ASP A 108 18.17 -11.63 6.25
C ASP A 108 17.78 -12.87 7.08
N SER A 109 17.98 -12.81 8.41
CA SER A 109 17.53 -13.87 9.33
C SER A 109 16.01 -14.05 9.28
N ILE A 110 15.24 -12.95 9.36
CA ILE A 110 13.78 -12.99 9.27
C ILE A 110 13.30 -13.54 7.93
N ALA A 111 13.96 -13.18 6.82
CA ALA A 111 13.65 -13.68 5.50
C ALA A 111 13.85 -15.20 5.43
N THR A 112 15.03 -15.68 5.83
CA THR A 112 15.43 -17.09 5.70
C THR A 112 14.72 -18.02 6.70
N GLU A 113 14.62 -17.63 7.96
CA GLU A 113 14.08 -18.47 9.04
C GLU A 113 12.55 -18.48 9.07
N LYS A 114 11.90 -17.54 8.37
CA LYS A 114 10.45 -17.41 8.39
C LYS A 114 9.83 -17.17 7.03
N TYR A 115 10.04 -16.01 6.40
CA TYR A 115 9.23 -15.62 5.23
C TYR A 115 9.48 -16.49 3.99
N ALA A 116 10.67 -17.08 3.86
CA ALA A 116 11.03 -18.01 2.79
C ALA A 116 10.71 -19.49 3.12
N THR A 117 10.14 -19.78 4.29
CA THR A 117 9.86 -21.16 4.69
C THR A 117 8.51 -21.62 4.17
N GLU A 118 8.43 -22.89 3.73
CA GLU A 118 7.18 -23.54 3.31
C GLU A 118 6.08 -23.46 4.37
N ALA A 119 6.47 -23.63 5.64
CA ALA A 119 5.56 -23.56 6.78
C ALA A 119 4.89 -22.19 6.89
N PHE A 120 5.57 -21.11 6.48
CA PHE A 120 4.99 -19.77 6.48
C PHE A 120 4.20 -19.48 5.19
N LEU A 121 4.75 -19.83 4.02
CA LEU A 121 4.11 -19.57 2.71
C LEU A 121 2.76 -20.28 2.55
N HIS A 122 2.61 -21.45 3.17
CA HIS A 122 1.37 -22.24 3.12
C HIS A 122 0.53 -22.14 4.39
N LYS A 123 0.86 -21.20 5.28
CA LYS A 123 0.06 -20.94 6.47
C LYS A 123 -1.27 -20.29 6.05
N ARG A 124 -2.37 -21.01 6.27
CA ARG A 124 -3.74 -20.49 6.11
C ARG A 124 -4.19 -19.73 7.35
#